data_AF-A0A142BAR8-F1
#
_entry.id   AF-A0A142BAR8-F1
#
_cell.length_a   1.000
_cell.length_b   1.000
_cell.length_c   1.000
_cell.angle_alpha   90.00
_cell.angle_beta   90.00
_cell.angle_gamma   90.00
#
_symmetry.space_group_name_H-M   'P 1'
#
loop_
_entity.id
_entity.type
_entity.pdbx_description
1 polymer ?
#
loop_
_entity_poly.entity_id
_entity_poly.type
_entity_poly.pdbx_seq_one_letter_code
_entity_poly.pdbx_strand_id
1 'polypeptide(L)'
;MTNVREGLVSRLRQEKQRVLVDLNEVKAGRENAIALNDEIKTPDVLIGDGYDPLHAVYLYAQNFLSVLVEQATEFPELQQWVDLYVDLEENYMPVGPPMSPLSGSYFFCWSSFDLPFGEHRETITQCMIEMARELGVQPDLIETLEVMQKSRMGFYIHEGSEGDFIRLRELKTNRQLLCHSSSGYLGRAGEIWYIRLMPPLVDGYDYHIVFTTPYVIRNVSESGLLDLVDKMIPKMTRRGYPAEYDAFMKWGPMLKYWNEYLMMGYSNFEHDVVYLTGYPAADPKAEYNSVEDMNSRQYQSRDSMDWLSGAMSGTSKPATKKVVQLADKKKKRKQAKQARKRSKSK
;
A
#
# COMPACT_ATOMS: atom_id res chain seq x y z
N MET A 1 -7.42 15.34 23.49
CA MET A 1 -6.30 14.42 23.24
C MET A 1 -5.51 14.98 22.09
N THR A 2 -4.18 14.99 22.19
CA THR A 2 -3.27 15.39 21.12
C THR A 2 -3.27 14.28 20.07
N ASN A 3 -3.40 14.63 18.78
CA ASN A 3 -3.38 13.64 17.71
C ASN A 3 -1.96 13.06 17.51
N VAL A 4 -1.81 11.95 16.78
CA VAL A 4 -0.53 11.21 16.74
C VAL A 4 0.58 12.05 16.11
N ARG A 5 0.27 12.79 15.03
CA ARG A 5 1.23 13.70 14.37
C ARG A 5 1.72 14.79 15.31
N GLU A 6 0.84 15.46 16.04
CA GLU A 6 1.22 16.49 17.02
C GLU A 6 2.09 15.89 18.15
N GLY A 7 1.78 14.67 18.59
CA GLY A 7 2.59 13.95 19.57
C GLY A 7 4.02 13.70 19.08
N LEU A 8 4.17 13.23 17.84
CA LEU A 8 5.47 12.98 17.20
C LEU A 8 6.29 14.26 17.04
N VAL A 9 5.68 15.33 16.51
CA VAL A 9 6.35 16.63 16.35
C VAL A 9 6.75 17.22 17.71
N SER A 10 5.89 17.11 18.72
CA SER A 10 6.19 17.56 20.08
C SER A 10 7.37 16.80 20.67
N ARG A 11 7.42 15.47 20.47
CA ARG A 11 8.57 14.65 20.89
C ARG A 11 9.85 15.10 20.19
N LEU A 12 9.84 15.29 18.87
CA LEU A 12 11.01 15.75 18.13
C LEU A 12 11.53 17.09 18.65
N ARG A 13 10.63 18.05 18.91
CA ARG A 13 11.00 19.36 19.46
C ARG A 13 11.58 19.25 20.86
N GLN A 14 11.00 18.41 21.71
CA GLN A 14 11.51 18.17 23.07
C GLN A 14 12.91 17.56 23.05
N GLU A 15 13.15 16.55 22.21
CA GLU A 15 14.49 15.94 22.09
C GLU A 15 15.52 16.91 21.50
N LYS A 16 15.14 17.77 20.54
CA LYS A 16 16.03 18.83 20.02
C LYS A 16 16.44 19.87 21.08
N GLN A 17 15.56 20.14 22.05
CA GLN A 17 15.78 21.12 23.12
C GLN A 17 16.44 20.52 24.36
N ARG A 18 16.73 19.21 24.35
CA ARG A 18 17.21 18.49 25.52
C ARG A 18 18.67 18.86 25.82
N VAL A 19 18.90 19.41 27.02
CA VAL A 19 20.23 19.91 27.44
C VAL A 19 21.21 18.78 27.74
N LEU A 20 20.72 17.65 28.25
CA LEU A 20 21.51 16.46 28.57
C LEU A 20 21.13 15.31 27.65
N VAL A 21 22.06 14.93 26.78
CA VAL A 21 21.92 13.83 25.81
C VAL A 21 23.00 12.79 26.04
N ASP A 22 22.66 11.51 25.85
CA ASP A 22 23.65 10.45 25.80
C ASP A 22 24.32 10.47 24.42
N LEU A 23 25.60 10.88 24.38
CA LEU A 23 26.35 10.99 23.13
C LEU A 23 26.53 9.64 22.42
N ASN A 24 26.55 8.53 23.16
CA ASN A 24 26.63 7.20 22.55
C ASN A 24 25.33 6.85 21.84
N GLU A 25 24.18 7.15 22.45
CA GLU A 25 22.87 6.96 21.81
C GLU A 25 22.71 7.85 20.57
N VAL A 26 23.13 9.12 20.66
CA VAL A 26 23.12 10.05 19.51
C VAL A 26 24.01 9.54 18.38
N LYS A 27 25.21 9.06 18.71
CA LYS A 27 26.14 8.51 17.72
C LYS A 27 25.57 7.25 17.07
N ALA A 28 25.08 6.30 17.86
CA ALA A 28 24.48 5.06 17.35
C ALA A 28 23.24 5.34 16.48
N GLY A 29 22.39 6.29 16.91
CA GLY A 29 21.23 6.74 16.13
C GLY A 29 21.65 7.36 14.79
N ARG A 30 22.69 8.21 14.79
CA ARG A 30 23.24 8.80 13.56
C ARG A 30 23.81 7.76 12.61
N GLU A 31 24.61 6.82 13.12
CA GLU A 31 25.19 5.75 12.31
C GLU A 31 24.10 4.88 11.67
N ASN A 32 23.07 4.52 12.45
CA ASN A 32 21.92 3.78 11.93
C ASN A 32 21.13 4.59 10.89
N ALA A 33 20.94 5.89 11.09
CA ALA A 33 20.24 6.74 10.13
C ALA A 33 21.00 6.89 8.81
N ILE A 34 22.33 7.05 8.87
CA ILE A 34 23.19 7.09 7.67
C ILE A 34 23.09 5.75 6.92
N ALA A 35 23.27 4.62 7.62
CA ALA A 35 23.22 3.31 7.00
C ALA A 35 21.89 3.03 6.28
N LEU A 36 20.76 3.45 6.85
CA LEU A 36 19.45 3.32 6.20
C LEU A 36 19.29 4.30 5.02
N ASN A 37 19.80 5.52 5.13
CA ASN A 37 19.72 6.50 4.04
C ASN A 37 20.59 6.11 2.85
N ASP A 38 21.72 5.44 3.08
CA ASP A 38 22.60 4.93 2.01
C ASP A 38 21.93 3.84 1.16
N GLU A 39 20.84 3.21 1.64
CA GLU A 39 20.03 2.27 0.86
C GLU A 39 19.10 2.98 -0.16
N ILE A 40 18.90 4.30 -0.02
CA ILE A 40 18.00 5.07 -0.88
C ILE A 40 18.73 5.50 -2.16
N LYS A 41 18.37 4.89 -3.29
CA LYS A 41 18.80 5.34 -4.62
C LYS A 41 18.17 6.68 -4.97
N THR A 42 18.97 7.62 -5.46
CA THR A 42 18.49 8.91 -5.98
C THR A 42 17.76 8.72 -7.32
N PRO A 43 16.94 9.70 -7.75
CA PRO A 43 16.29 9.65 -9.06
C PRO A 43 17.27 9.44 -10.22
N ASP A 44 18.42 10.11 -10.22
CA ASP A 44 19.44 9.95 -11.28
C ASP A 44 19.97 8.51 -11.38
N VAL A 45 20.20 7.86 -10.22
CA VAL A 45 20.64 6.46 -10.19
C VAL A 45 19.55 5.54 -10.70
N LEU A 46 18.30 5.76 -10.29
CA LEU A 46 17.15 4.97 -10.76
C LEU A 46 16.93 5.15 -12.27
N ILE A 47 17.06 6.36 -12.80
CA ILE A 47 16.99 6.61 -14.25
C ILE A 47 18.13 5.87 -14.96
N GLY A 48 19.35 5.91 -14.40
CA GLY A 48 20.50 5.15 -14.91
C GLY A 48 20.28 3.63 -14.91
N ASP A 49 19.50 3.11 -13.97
CA ASP A 49 19.09 1.70 -13.89
C ASP A 49 17.95 1.34 -14.87
N GLY A 50 17.47 2.31 -15.67
CA GLY A 50 16.44 2.11 -16.70
C GLY A 50 15.01 2.35 -16.24
N TYR A 51 14.80 2.93 -15.05
CA TYR A 51 13.46 3.33 -14.62
C TYR A 51 12.99 4.57 -15.39
N ASP A 52 11.68 4.62 -15.66
CA ASP A 52 11.01 5.83 -16.13
C ASP A 52 11.31 7.02 -15.20
N PRO A 53 11.61 8.23 -15.73
CA PRO A 53 12.00 9.38 -14.91
C PRO A 53 10.97 9.81 -13.87
N LEU A 54 9.68 9.80 -14.22
CA LEU A 54 8.63 10.17 -13.28
C LEU A 54 8.43 9.06 -12.23
N HIS A 55 8.51 7.80 -12.65
CA HIS A 55 8.51 6.67 -11.73
C HIS A 55 9.70 6.71 -10.76
N ALA A 56 10.89 7.10 -11.21
CA ALA A 56 12.09 7.22 -10.38
C ALA A 56 11.91 8.25 -9.24
N VAL A 57 11.25 9.38 -9.50
CA VAL A 57 10.91 10.37 -8.46
C VAL A 57 9.97 9.77 -7.41
N TYR A 58 8.94 9.05 -7.84
CA TYR A 58 8.03 8.36 -6.91
C TYR A 58 8.69 7.25 -6.12
N LEU A 59 9.58 6.47 -6.73
CA LEU A 59 10.35 5.44 -6.04
C LEU A 59 11.31 6.03 -5.02
N TYR A 60 11.97 7.15 -5.33
CA TYR A 60 12.79 7.87 -4.37
C TYR A 60 11.97 8.29 -3.13
N ALA A 61 10.79 8.88 -3.34
CA ALA A 61 9.90 9.27 -2.24
C ALA A 61 9.38 8.07 -1.45
N GLN A 62 9.02 6.97 -2.12
CA GLN A 62 8.62 5.73 -1.47
C GLN A 62 9.72 5.16 -0.57
N ASN A 63 10.96 5.11 -1.07
CA ASN A 63 12.10 4.57 -0.35
C ASN A 63 12.46 5.44 0.86
N PHE A 64 12.44 6.77 0.67
CA PHE A 64 12.58 7.71 1.77
C PHE A 64 11.50 7.50 2.85
N LEU A 65 10.24 7.38 2.45
CA LEU A 65 9.14 7.11 3.38
C LEU A 65 9.34 5.79 4.13
N SER A 66 9.76 4.73 3.44
CA SER A 66 10.02 3.42 4.06
C SER A 66 11.07 3.52 5.15
N VAL A 67 12.18 4.21 4.87
CA VAL A 67 13.26 4.44 5.85
C VAL A 67 12.78 5.29 7.02
N LEU A 68 12.03 6.36 6.75
CA LEU A 68 11.52 7.24 7.79
C LEU A 68 10.53 6.51 8.71
N VAL A 69 9.63 5.69 8.15
CA VAL A 69 8.73 4.83 8.93
C VAL A 69 9.51 3.83 9.76
N GLU A 70 10.52 3.15 9.18
CA GLU A 70 11.35 2.19 9.92
C GLU A 70 12.00 2.84 11.15
N GLN A 71 12.52 4.06 11.01
CA GLN A 71 13.09 4.82 12.12
C GLN A 71 12.03 5.27 13.13
N ALA A 72 10.86 5.71 12.67
CA ALA A 72 9.81 6.24 13.54
C ALA A 72 9.08 5.14 14.34
N THR A 73 9.03 3.89 13.86
CA THR A 73 8.28 2.80 14.50
C THR A 73 8.71 2.47 15.94
N GLU A 74 9.87 2.96 16.38
CA GLU A 74 10.35 2.82 17.75
C GLU A 74 9.63 3.80 18.72
N PHE A 75 8.94 4.82 18.19
CA PHE A 75 8.21 5.80 18.99
C PHE A 75 6.90 5.23 19.55
N PRO A 76 6.63 5.40 20.87
CA PRO A 76 5.41 4.92 21.50
C PRO A 76 4.12 5.42 20.84
N GLU A 77 4.14 6.62 20.27
CA GLU A 77 3.03 7.24 19.54
C GLU A 77 2.56 6.39 18.36
N LEU A 78 3.45 5.60 17.75
CA LEU A 78 3.15 4.72 16.62
C LEU A 78 2.82 3.28 17.03
N GLN A 79 2.78 2.96 18.33
CA GLN A 79 2.61 1.58 18.76
C GLN A 79 1.29 0.95 18.28
N GLN A 80 0.22 1.73 18.21
CA GLN A 80 -1.07 1.28 17.68
C GLN A 80 -0.98 0.93 16.19
N TRP A 81 -0.30 1.77 15.38
CA TRP A 81 -0.09 1.49 13.97
C TRP A 81 0.79 0.25 13.78
N VAL A 82 1.88 0.13 14.55
CA VAL A 82 2.78 -1.05 14.49
C VAL A 82 2.03 -2.34 14.80
N ASP A 83 1.20 -2.36 15.86
CA ASP A 83 0.43 -3.56 16.21
C ASP A 83 -0.57 -3.94 15.13
N LEU A 84 -1.24 -2.95 14.54
CA LEU A 84 -2.18 -3.14 13.44
C LEU A 84 -1.47 -3.62 12.16
N TYR A 85 -0.37 -2.98 11.77
CA TYR A 85 0.42 -3.35 10.59
C TYR A 85 0.91 -4.79 10.68
N VAL A 86 1.48 -5.18 11.83
CA VAL A 86 1.99 -6.55 12.06
C VAL A 86 0.88 -7.59 11.93
N ASP A 87 -0.30 -7.33 12.50
CA ASP A 87 -1.46 -8.23 12.36
C ASP A 87 -1.87 -8.37 10.89
N LEU A 88 -1.91 -7.26 10.15
CA LEU A 88 -2.28 -7.26 8.73
C LEU A 88 -1.24 -7.95 7.85
N GLU A 89 0.05 -7.72 8.10
CA GLU A 89 1.14 -8.37 7.39
C GLU A 89 1.14 -9.88 7.63
N GLU A 90 0.93 -10.33 8.87
CA GLU A 90 0.82 -11.76 9.21
C GLU A 90 -0.41 -12.41 8.55
N ASN A 91 -1.55 -11.71 8.51
CA ASN A 91 -2.79 -12.22 7.94
C ASN A 91 -2.77 -12.29 6.40
N TYR A 92 -2.19 -11.29 5.73
CA TYR A 92 -2.22 -11.21 4.27
C TYR A 92 -0.95 -11.69 3.58
N MET A 93 0.17 -11.79 4.30
CA MET A 93 1.49 -12.19 3.77
C MET A 93 1.81 -11.56 2.40
N PRO A 94 1.89 -10.22 2.30
CA PRO A 94 1.85 -9.47 1.03
C PRO A 94 3.17 -9.57 0.22
N VAL A 95 3.49 -10.79 -0.22
CA VAL A 95 4.71 -11.12 -0.97
C VAL A 95 4.45 -11.32 -2.46
N GLY A 96 3.20 -11.14 -2.90
CA GLY A 96 2.75 -11.44 -4.25
C GLY A 96 2.48 -12.93 -4.53
N PRO A 97 1.82 -13.25 -5.65
CA PRO A 97 1.49 -14.62 -5.99
C PRO A 97 2.73 -15.51 -6.21
N PRO A 98 2.63 -16.84 -6.01
CA PRO A 98 1.43 -17.58 -5.63
C PRO A 98 1.12 -17.56 -4.13
N MET A 99 2.00 -16.99 -3.30
CA MET A 99 1.87 -17.06 -1.84
C MET A 99 0.77 -16.14 -1.30
N SER A 100 0.56 -14.99 -1.93
CA SER A 100 -0.52 -14.07 -1.60
C SER A 100 -0.94 -13.28 -2.84
N PRO A 101 -2.24 -13.03 -3.07
CA PRO A 101 -2.65 -12.15 -4.14
C PRO A 101 -2.24 -10.70 -3.93
N LEU A 102 -1.95 -10.28 -2.70
CA LEU A 102 -1.49 -8.93 -2.43
C LEU A 102 -0.03 -8.78 -2.81
N SER A 103 0.22 -8.00 -3.86
CA SER A 103 1.56 -7.56 -4.22
C SER A 103 2.14 -6.63 -3.14
N GLY A 104 3.47 -6.66 -3.00
CA GLY A 104 4.17 -5.78 -2.07
C GLY A 104 3.93 -4.29 -2.37
N SER A 105 3.87 -3.91 -3.64
CA SER A 105 3.58 -2.53 -4.06
C SER A 105 2.17 -2.08 -3.66
N TYR A 106 1.16 -2.95 -3.83
CA TYR A 106 -0.19 -2.67 -3.36
C TYR A 106 -0.25 -2.52 -1.84
N PHE A 107 0.28 -3.50 -1.10
CA PHE A 107 0.17 -3.49 0.35
C PHE A 107 0.95 -2.35 0.99
N PHE A 108 2.12 -2.00 0.46
CA PHE A 108 2.86 -0.82 0.89
C PHE A 108 2.00 0.43 0.73
N CYS A 109 1.44 0.66 -0.47
CA CYS A 109 0.63 1.85 -0.73
C CYS A 109 -0.61 1.90 0.16
N TRP A 110 -1.32 0.79 0.30
CA TRP A 110 -2.52 0.71 1.13
C TRP A 110 -2.18 0.93 2.62
N SER A 111 -1.19 0.21 3.16
CA SER A 111 -0.80 0.33 4.57
C SER A 111 -0.20 1.70 4.92
N SER A 112 0.43 2.36 3.95
CA SER A 112 1.08 3.66 4.15
C SER A 112 0.14 4.84 3.93
N PHE A 113 -0.68 4.81 2.89
CA PHE A 113 -1.47 5.96 2.42
C PHE A 113 -2.95 5.88 2.77
N ASP A 114 -3.46 4.68 3.02
CA ASP A 114 -4.90 4.46 3.13
C ASP A 114 -5.33 3.89 4.47
N LEU A 115 -4.45 3.22 5.22
CA LEU A 115 -4.78 2.58 6.49
C LEU A 115 -4.95 3.63 7.61
N PRO A 116 -6.18 3.98 8.02
CA PRO A 116 -6.37 4.87 9.16
C PRO A 116 -6.06 4.14 10.47
N PHE A 117 -5.47 4.86 11.41
CA PHE A 117 -5.30 4.41 12.79
C PHE A 117 -5.54 5.57 13.78
N GLY A 118 -5.67 5.23 15.05
CA GLY A 118 -5.98 6.20 16.10
C GLY A 118 -7.40 6.76 16.02
N GLU A 119 -7.74 7.60 17.00
CA GLU A 119 -9.07 8.22 17.08
C GLU A 119 -9.31 9.23 15.95
N HIS A 120 -8.25 9.87 15.47
CA HIS A 120 -8.29 10.87 14.41
C HIS A 120 -8.20 10.29 13.00
N ARG A 121 -8.13 8.95 12.86
CA ARG A 121 -8.05 8.24 11.58
C ARG A 121 -6.92 8.75 10.69
N GLU A 122 -5.76 8.94 11.30
CA GLU A 122 -4.55 9.38 10.62
C GLU A 122 -3.92 8.21 9.89
N THR A 123 -3.14 8.51 8.84
CA THR A 123 -2.32 7.52 8.15
C THR A 123 -0.86 7.72 8.52
N ILE A 124 -0.06 6.66 8.40
CA ILE A 124 1.35 6.75 8.80
C ILE A 124 2.08 7.80 7.97
N THR A 125 1.75 7.93 6.69
CA THR A 125 2.37 8.92 5.81
C THR A 125 2.00 10.36 6.21
N GLN A 126 0.77 10.62 6.67
CA GLN A 126 0.43 11.94 7.23
C GLN A 126 1.29 12.27 8.46
N CYS A 127 1.54 11.29 9.33
CA CYS A 127 2.46 11.46 10.45
C CYS A 127 3.90 11.72 9.96
N MET A 128 4.36 10.98 8.95
CA MET A 128 5.71 11.12 8.41
C MET A 128 5.93 12.43 7.68
N ILE A 129 4.93 12.96 6.97
CA ILE A 129 5.01 14.28 6.31
C ILE A 129 5.24 15.39 7.35
N GLU A 130 4.51 15.38 8.46
CA GLU A 130 4.69 16.36 9.54
C GLU A 130 6.06 16.22 10.22
N MET A 131 6.53 14.98 10.44
CA MET A 131 7.89 14.75 10.92
C MET A 131 8.96 15.23 9.93
N ALA A 132 8.80 14.96 8.64
CA ALA A 132 9.73 15.37 7.59
C ALA A 132 9.84 16.91 7.52
N ARG A 133 8.72 17.62 7.64
CA ARG A 133 8.70 19.09 7.76
C ARG A 133 9.49 19.57 8.95
N GLU A 134 9.25 18.99 10.13
CA GLU A 134 9.96 19.35 11.35
C GLU A 134 11.47 19.03 11.28
N LEU A 135 11.86 18.02 10.51
CA LEU A 135 13.26 17.66 10.27
C LEU A 135 13.94 18.50 9.17
N GLY A 136 13.21 19.39 8.49
CA GLY A 136 13.76 20.24 7.43
C GLY A 136 14.04 19.49 6.12
N VAL A 137 13.28 18.44 5.84
CA VAL A 137 13.32 17.74 4.54
C VAL A 137 12.93 18.70 3.41
N GLN A 138 13.53 18.52 2.23
CA GLN A 138 13.31 19.41 1.09
C GLN A 138 11.82 19.49 0.70
N PRO A 139 11.30 20.69 0.38
CA PRO A 139 9.88 20.89 0.04
C PRO A 139 9.37 19.98 -1.09
N ASP A 140 10.14 19.79 -2.16
CA ASP A 140 9.72 19.01 -3.33
C ASP A 140 9.46 17.53 -2.98
N LEU A 141 10.26 16.97 -2.07
CA LEU A 141 10.05 15.62 -1.55
C LEU A 141 8.80 15.54 -0.67
N ILE A 142 8.54 16.57 0.14
CA ILE A 142 7.32 16.67 0.94
C ILE A 142 6.08 16.75 0.03
N GLU A 143 6.13 17.57 -1.02
CA GLU A 143 5.05 17.69 -2.00
C GLU A 143 4.79 16.36 -2.72
N THR A 144 5.85 15.66 -3.11
CA THR A 144 5.77 14.31 -3.68
C THR A 144 5.04 13.35 -2.74
N LEU A 145 5.41 13.32 -1.45
CA LEU A 145 4.75 12.49 -0.44
C LEU A 145 3.28 12.87 -0.24
N GLU A 146 2.94 14.17 -0.29
CA GLU A 146 1.55 14.63 -0.20
C GLU A 146 0.71 14.17 -1.39
N VAL A 147 1.29 14.19 -2.59
CA VAL A 147 0.65 13.66 -3.81
C VAL A 147 0.42 12.16 -3.68
N MET A 148 1.45 11.40 -3.25
CA MET A 148 1.31 9.97 -2.99
C MET A 148 0.25 9.67 -1.92
N GLN A 149 0.22 10.44 -0.84
CA GLN A 149 -0.77 10.31 0.24
C GLN A 149 -2.19 10.56 -0.27
N LYS A 150 -2.40 11.53 -1.16
CA LYS A 150 -3.72 11.83 -1.75
C LYS A 150 -4.16 10.81 -2.78
N SER A 151 -3.23 10.10 -3.41
CA SER A 151 -3.54 9.02 -4.36
C SER A 151 -4.38 7.91 -3.72
N ARG A 152 -4.98 7.08 -4.57
CA ARG A 152 -5.80 5.93 -4.20
C ARG A 152 -5.79 4.89 -5.31
N MET A 153 -6.24 3.67 -4.99
CA MET A 153 -6.62 2.72 -6.03
C MET A 153 -7.85 3.24 -6.80
N GLY A 154 -8.09 2.74 -8.00
CA GLY A 154 -9.24 3.10 -8.83
C GLY A 154 -9.55 1.99 -9.82
N PHE A 155 -10.79 1.98 -10.34
CA PHE A 155 -11.16 1.13 -11.47
C PHE A 155 -11.00 1.92 -12.76
N TYR A 156 -10.27 1.35 -13.71
CA TYR A 156 -9.97 1.98 -14.99
C TYR A 156 -10.24 1.00 -16.13
N ILE A 157 -10.77 1.52 -17.22
CA ILE A 157 -10.99 0.77 -18.46
C ILE A 157 -9.81 1.06 -19.37
N HIS A 158 -9.18 0.00 -19.88
CA HIS A 158 -8.12 0.10 -20.87
C HIS A 158 -8.70 0.45 -22.24
N GLU A 159 -8.27 1.57 -22.82
CA GLU A 159 -8.77 2.10 -24.10
C GLU A 159 -7.78 1.93 -25.26
N GLY A 160 -6.70 1.17 -25.05
CA GLY A 160 -5.63 0.96 -26.03
C GLY A 160 -4.30 1.54 -25.57
N SER A 161 -3.30 1.42 -26.44
CA SER A 161 -1.93 1.82 -26.16
C SER A 161 -1.42 2.79 -27.23
N GLU A 162 -0.49 3.66 -26.84
CA GLU A 162 0.19 4.61 -27.71
C GLU A 162 1.70 4.57 -27.41
N GLY A 163 2.45 3.90 -28.27
CA GLY A 163 3.85 3.59 -27.98
C GLY A 163 3.97 2.77 -26.70
N ASP A 164 4.81 3.24 -25.77
CA ASP A 164 5.03 2.61 -24.46
C ASP A 164 3.98 3.03 -23.40
N PHE A 165 3.02 3.87 -23.78
CA PHE A 165 1.96 4.34 -22.89
C PHE A 165 0.65 3.58 -23.11
N ILE A 166 -0.18 3.55 -22.07
CA ILE A 166 -1.54 3.02 -22.09
C ILE A 166 -2.54 4.14 -21.86
N ARG A 167 -3.69 4.09 -22.53
CA ARG A 167 -4.81 5.00 -22.32
C ARG A 167 -5.81 4.34 -21.39
N LEU A 168 -6.08 5.00 -20.28
CA LEU A 168 -7.00 4.51 -19.25
C LEU A 168 -8.14 5.52 -19.05
N ARG A 169 -9.37 5.02 -18.94
CA ARG A 169 -10.53 5.81 -18.56
C ARG A 169 -11.01 5.40 -17.17
N GLU A 170 -11.11 6.35 -16.26
CA GLU A 170 -11.63 6.05 -14.91
C GLU A 170 -13.13 5.72 -14.96
N LEU A 171 -13.51 4.61 -14.32
CA LEU A 171 -14.85 4.03 -14.36
C LEU A 171 -15.97 5.04 -14.03
N LYS A 172 -15.82 5.80 -12.94
CA LYS A 172 -16.91 6.67 -12.44
C LYS A 172 -16.92 8.06 -13.07
N THR A 173 -15.73 8.64 -13.29
CA THR A 173 -15.59 10.04 -13.73
C THR A 173 -15.44 10.18 -15.24
N ASN A 174 -15.17 9.07 -15.94
CA ASN A 174 -14.80 9.04 -17.36
C ASN A 174 -13.56 9.87 -17.70
N ARG A 175 -12.73 10.23 -16.70
CA ARG A 175 -11.47 10.93 -16.95
C ARG A 175 -10.53 10.00 -17.73
N GLN A 176 -10.09 10.47 -18.90
CA GLN A 176 -9.07 9.81 -19.71
C GLN A 176 -7.67 10.24 -19.28
N LEU A 177 -6.77 9.26 -19.21
CA LEU A 177 -5.44 9.39 -18.63
C LEU A 177 -4.46 8.64 -19.53
N LEU A 178 -3.37 9.30 -19.92
CA LEU A 178 -2.20 8.64 -20.49
C LEU A 178 -1.35 8.14 -19.34
N CYS A 179 -0.92 6.88 -19.38
CA CYS A 179 -0.20 6.25 -18.27
C CYS A 179 1.01 5.43 -18.75
N HIS A 180 2.07 5.43 -17.96
CA HIS A 180 3.18 4.49 -18.06
C HIS A 180 3.01 3.38 -17.02
N SER A 181 3.16 2.12 -17.42
CA SER A 181 3.01 0.95 -16.54
C SER A 181 4.33 0.60 -15.86
N SER A 182 4.45 0.78 -14.54
CA SER A 182 5.71 0.50 -13.83
C SER A 182 6.09 -0.98 -13.80
N SER A 183 5.11 -1.88 -13.95
CA SER A 183 5.37 -3.32 -14.07
C SER A 183 5.72 -3.75 -15.49
N GLY A 184 5.53 -2.90 -16.50
CA GLY A 184 5.69 -3.29 -17.90
C GLY A 184 4.47 -4.02 -18.49
N TYR A 185 3.44 -4.32 -17.70
CA TYR A 185 2.20 -4.87 -18.23
C TYR A 185 1.45 -3.80 -19.05
N LEU A 186 1.30 -4.03 -20.36
CA LEU A 186 0.60 -3.12 -21.28
C LEU A 186 -0.89 -3.45 -21.44
N GLY A 187 -1.28 -4.68 -21.10
CA GLY A 187 -2.65 -5.21 -21.23
C GLY A 187 -3.30 -5.03 -22.60
N ARG A 188 -4.64 -5.04 -22.60
CA ARG A 188 -5.48 -5.03 -23.81
C ARG A 188 -6.68 -4.13 -23.64
N ALA A 189 -7.10 -3.51 -24.75
CA ALA A 189 -8.32 -2.68 -24.77
C ALA A 189 -9.54 -3.49 -24.29
N GLY A 190 -10.36 -2.86 -23.46
CA GLY A 190 -11.53 -3.45 -22.81
C GLY A 190 -11.25 -4.14 -21.48
N GLU A 191 -9.99 -4.30 -21.06
CA GLU A 191 -9.67 -4.79 -19.72
C GLU A 191 -10.07 -3.79 -18.65
N ILE A 192 -10.52 -4.31 -17.50
CA ILE A 192 -10.82 -3.51 -16.31
C ILE A 192 -9.68 -3.67 -15.33
N TRP A 193 -8.99 -2.58 -15.04
CA TRP A 193 -7.83 -2.53 -14.16
C TRP A 193 -8.22 -1.94 -12.81
N TYR A 194 -7.77 -2.57 -11.73
CA TYR A 194 -7.75 -2.02 -10.39
C TYR A 194 -6.30 -1.66 -10.03
N ILE A 195 -6.00 -0.37 -10.06
CA ILE A 195 -4.63 0.15 -9.96
C ILE A 195 -4.57 1.45 -9.17
N ARG A 196 -3.38 1.79 -8.66
CA ARG A 196 -3.07 3.14 -8.18
C ARG A 196 -2.35 3.91 -9.27
N LEU A 197 -2.91 5.06 -9.63
CA LEU A 197 -2.26 6.03 -10.49
C LEU A 197 -1.62 7.13 -9.66
N MET A 198 -0.39 7.47 -10.01
CA MET A 198 0.30 8.65 -9.53
C MET A 198 0.30 9.72 -10.63
N PRO A 199 -0.07 10.98 -10.34
CA PRO A 199 -0.15 12.03 -11.35
C PRO A 199 1.23 12.48 -11.85
N PRO A 200 1.28 13.30 -12.92
CA PRO A 200 2.50 14.02 -13.24
C PRO A 200 2.92 14.95 -12.09
N LEU A 201 4.23 15.02 -11.81
CA LEU A 201 4.83 15.92 -10.81
C LEU A 201 5.80 16.94 -11.40
N VAL A 202 6.45 16.57 -12.51
CA VAL A 202 7.55 17.32 -13.09
C VAL A 202 7.07 17.93 -14.39
N ASP A 203 7.31 19.24 -14.56
CA ASP A 203 7.01 19.94 -15.80
C ASP A 203 7.65 19.22 -16.99
N GLY A 204 6.87 19.04 -18.06
CA GLY A 204 7.30 18.31 -19.27
C GLY A 204 6.89 16.84 -19.30
N TYR A 205 6.35 16.30 -18.21
CA TYR A 205 5.70 14.99 -18.18
C TYR A 205 4.18 15.19 -18.08
N ASP A 206 3.41 14.63 -19.01
CA ASP A 206 1.94 14.76 -19.07
C ASP A 206 1.18 13.42 -18.89
N TYR A 207 1.89 12.39 -18.42
CA TYR A 207 1.35 11.06 -18.14
C TYR A 207 1.41 10.69 -16.66
N HIS A 208 0.56 9.72 -16.30
CA HIS A 208 0.47 9.16 -14.95
C HIS A 208 1.34 7.90 -14.85
N ILE A 209 1.76 7.55 -13.64
CA ILE A 209 2.42 6.27 -13.38
C ILE A 209 1.40 5.29 -12.81
N VAL A 210 1.22 4.14 -13.46
CA VAL A 210 0.63 2.98 -12.79
C VAL A 210 1.66 2.48 -11.79
N PHE A 211 1.48 2.82 -10.52
CA PHE A 211 2.55 2.69 -9.52
C PHE A 211 2.56 1.31 -8.86
N THR A 212 1.40 0.67 -8.75
CA THR A 212 1.25 -0.67 -8.21
C THR A 212 1.20 -1.71 -9.32
N THR A 213 1.55 -2.97 -9.02
CA THR A 213 1.27 -4.10 -9.90
C THR A 213 -0.22 -4.10 -10.28
N PRO A 214 -0.56 -4.13 -11.58
CA PRO A 214 -1.94 -4.14 -12.02
C PRO A 214 -2.73 -5.35 -11.55
N TYR A 215 -3.97 -5.09 -11.10
CA TYR A 215 -4.98 -6.14 -10.92
C TYR A 215 -5.99 -6.05 -12.07
N VAL A 216 -6.01 -7.04 -12.96
CA VAL A 216 -6.96 -7.09 -14.08
C VAL A 216 -8.16 -7.94 -13.70
N ILE A 217 -9.35 -7.36 -13.74
CA ILE A 217 -10.60 -7.99 -13.33
C ILE A 217 -11.28 -8.62 -14.55
N ARG A 218 -11.59 -9.91 -14.42
CA ARG A 218 -12.23 -10.74 -15.44
C ARG A 218 -13.64 -11.10 -15.00
N ASN A 219 -14.47 -11.51 -15.97
CA ASN A 219 -15.84 -12.00 -15.74
C ASN A 219 -16.76 -11.02 -14.99
N VAL A 220 -16.55 -9.71 -15.20
CA VAL A 220 -17.39 -8.64 -14.69
C VAL A 220 -17.68 -7.65 -15.81
N SER A 221 -18.80 -6.93 -15.73
CA SER A 221 -19.12 -5.85 -16.67
C SER A 221 -18.81 -4.49 -16.05
N GLU A 222 -18.45 -3.53 -16.91
CA GLU A 222 -18.28 -2.12 -16.53
C GLU A 222 -19.53 -1.59 -15.82
N SER A 223 -20.71 -1.86 -16.39
CA SER A 223 -22.01 -1.46 -15.81
C SER A 223 -22.26 -2.05 -14.43
N GLY A 224 -21.91 -3.32 -14.21
CA GLY A 224 -22.10 -3.99 -12.92
C GLY A 224 -21.19 -3.42 -11.84
N LEU A 225 -19.95 -3.06 -12.20
CA LEU A 225 -19.02 -2.41 -11.27
C LEU A 225 -19.47 -0.99 -10.95
N LEU A 226 -19.93 -0.24 -11.94
CA LEU A 226 -20.48 1.10 -11.73
C LEU A 226 -21.72 1.07 -10.82
N ASP A 227 -22.64 0.14 -11.05
CA ASP A 227 -23.81 -0.08 -10.20
C ASP A 227 -23.42 -0.43 -8.77
N LEU A 228 -22.38 -1.25 -8.58
CA LEU A 228 -21.87 -1.58 -7.26
C LEU A 228 -21.31 -0.33 -6.58
N VAL A 229 -20.44 0.43 -7.26
CA VAL A 229 -19.85 1.67 -6.74
C VAL A 229 -20.96 2.62 -6.27
N ASP A 230 -21.97 2.85 -7.11
CA ASP A 230 -23.08 3.76 -6.82
C ASP A 230 -23.95 3.28 -5.64
N LYS A 231 -24.12 1.97 -5.50
CA LYS A 231 -24.81 1.38 -4.34
C LYS A 231 -23.99 1.46 -3.05
N MET A 232 -22.66 1.48 -3.13
CA MET A 232 -21.78 1.37 -1.96
C MET A 232 -21.37 2.73 -1.38
N ILE A 233 -21.20 3.77 -2.21
CA ILE A 233 -20.84 5.12 -1.75
C ILE A 233 -21.80 5.64 -0.66
N PRO A 234 -23.14 5.57 -0.80
CA PRO A 234 -24.05 6.02 0.26
C PRO A 234 -23.93 5.23 1.57
N LYS A 235 -23.38 4.00 1.52
CA LYS A 235 -23.17 3.18 2.73
C LYS A 235 -21.96 3.65 3.54
N MET A 236 -21.07 4.46 2.97
CA MET A 236 -19.92 5.05 3.66
C MET A 236 -20.36 5.96 4.81
N THR A 237 -21.36 6.83 4.59
CA THR A 237 -21.86 7.78 5.60
C THR A 237 -22.36 7.07 6.85
N ARG A 238 -23.06 5.93 6.69
CA ARG A 238 -23.55 5.12 7.82
C ARG A 238 -22.43 4.60 8.72
N ARG A 239 -21.17 4.71 8.29
CA ARG A 239 -19.98 4.24 8.99
C ARG A 239 -19.01 5.38 9.32
N GLY A 240 -19.45 6.62 9.16
CA GLY A 240 -18.69 7.82 9.49
C GLY A 240 -17.55 8.11 8.52
N TYR A 241 -17.66 7.69 7.26
CA TYR A 241 -16.77 8.11 6.18
C TYR A 241 -17.50 9.04 5.21
N PRO A 242 -16.80 9.94 4.50
CA PRO A 242 -17.38 10.73 3.43
C PRO A 242 -18.01 9.83 2.36
N ALA A 243 -19.21 10.17 1.89
CA ALA A 243 -19.87 9.51 0.77
C ALA A 243 -19.44 10.14 -0.56
N GLU A 244 -18.15 10.01 -0.85
CA GLU A 244 -17.52 10.49 -2.07
C GLU A 244 -16.82 9.34 -2.77
N TYR A 245 -16.71 9.41 -4.11
CA TYR A 245 -16.09 8.35 -4.89
C TYR A 245 -14.63 8.11 -4.47
N ASP A 246 -13.85 9.18 -4.28
CA ASP A 246 -12.46 9.08 -3.85
C ASP A 246 -12.33 8.46 -2.46
N ALA A 247 -13.19 8.86 -1.52
CA ALA A 247 -13.22 8.27 -0.18
C ALA A 247 -13.57 6.77 -0.19
N PHE A 248 -14.53 6.36 -1.03
CA PHE A 248 -14.87 4.96 -1.21
C PHE A 248 -13.71 4.16 -1.81
N MET A 249 -13.08 4.67 -2.86
CA MET A 249 -11.95 3.98 -3.50
C MET A 249 -10.68 3.99 -2.63
N LYS A 250 -10.52 4.98 -1.74
CA LYS A 250 -9.39 5.06 -0.81
C LYS A 250 -9.55 4.15 0.40
N TRP A 251 -10.71 4.16 1.06
CA TRP A 251 -10.89 3.48 2.35
C TRP A 251 -11.83 2.28 2.30
N GLY A 252 -12.77 2.28 1.36
CA GLY A 252 -13.87 1.33 1.34
C GLY A 252 -14.79 1.45 2.56
N PRO A 253 -15.89 0.67 2.59
CA PRO A 253 -16.86 0.69 3.69
C PRO A 253 -16.35 0.03 4.97
N MET A 254 -15.20 -0.67 4.93
CA MET A 254 -14.49 -1.25 6.08
C MET A 254 -13.00 -1.21 5.84
N LEU A 255 -12.25 -1.17 6.95
CA LEU A 255 -10.79 -1.14 6.96
C LEU A 255 -10.16 -2.13 5.97
N LYS A 256 -10.60 -3.39 6.00
CA LYS A 256 -10.04 -4.50 5.23
C LYS A 256 -10.71 -4.71 3.86
N TYR A 257 -11.71 -3.91 3.50
CA TYR A 257 -12.63 -4.21 2.40
C TYR A 257 -11.96 -4.52 1.06
N TRP A 258 -11.02 -3.66 0.63
CA TRP A 258 -10.32 -3.87 -0.63
C TRP A 258 -9.34 -5.06 -0.56
N ASN A 259 -8.69 -5.26 0.59
CA ASN A 259 -7.81 -6.42 0.78
C ASN A 259 -8.58 -7.73 0.72
N GLU A 260 -9.77 -7.81 1.34
CA GLU A 260 -10.64 -8.98 1.24
C GLU A 260 -11.06 -9.25 -0.20
N TYR A 261 -11.41 -8.20 -0.97
CA TYR A 261 -11.71 -8.36 -2.39
C TYR A 261 -10.53 -8.93 -3.18
N LEU A 262 -9.30 -8.44 -2.94
CA LEU A 262 -8.11 -8.95 -3.62
C LEU A 262 -7.78 -10.39 -3.22
N MET A 263 -7.93 -10.72 -1.93
CA MET A 263 -7.74 -12.09 -1.42
C MET A 263 -8.68 -13.08 -2.08
N MET A 264 -9.95 -12.70 -2.18
CA MET A 264 -11.01 -13.57 -2.63
C MET A 264 -11.20 -13.62 -4.13
N GLY A 265 -11.04 -12.47 -4.78
CA GLY A 265 -11.19 -12.34 -6.22
C GLY A 265 -10.01 -12.93 -6.98
N TYR A 266 -8.91 -13.28 -6.31
CA TYR A 266 -7.74 -13.86 -6.95
C TYR A 266 -8.09 -15.08 -7.81
N SER A 267 -7.69 -15.03 -9.08
CA SER A 267 -7.96 -16.07 -10.06
C SER A 267 -6.70 -16.62 -10.72
N ASN A 268 -5.72 -15.77 -11.02
CA ASN A 268 -4.43 -16.16 -11.59
C ASN A 268 -3.42 -14.99 -11.52
N PHE A 269 -2.21 -15.18 -12.03
CA PHE A 269 -1.20 -14.13 -12.19
C PHE A 269 -0.23 -14.45 -13.34
N GLU A 270 0.44 -13.41 -13.82
CA GLU A 270 1.65 -13.48 -14.64
C GLU A 270 2.74 -12.63 -13.97
N HIS A 271 3.93 -12.51 -14.58
CA HIS A 271 5.05 -11.78 -14.00
C HIS A 271 4.68 -10.34 -13.57
N ASP A 272 3.90 -9.65 -14.41
CA ASP A 272 3.67 -8.21 -14.30
C ASP A 272 2.21 -7.83 -13.99
N VAL A 273 1.34 -8.81 -13.73
CA VAL A 273 -0.11 -8.62 -13.52
C VAL A 273 -0.72 -9.69 -12.63
N VAL A 274 -1.67 -9.30 -11.80
CA VAL A 274 -2.52 -10.20 -11.01
C VAL A 274 -3.93 -10.20 -11.60
N TYR A 275 -4.55 -11.36 -11.76
CA TYR A 275 -5.91 -11.48 -12.28
C TYR A 275 -6.92 -11.70 -11.17
N LEU A 276 -7.96 -10.88 -11.17
CA LEU A 276 -9.11 -10.99 -10.28
C LEU A 276 -10.36 -11.44 -11.05
N THR A 277 -11.35 -11.96 -10.35
CA THR A 277 -12.67 -12.30 -10.88
C THR A 277 -13.76 -11.91 -9.89
N GLY A 278 -14.96 -11.68 -10.39
CA GLY A 278 -16.13 -11.34 -9.58
C GLY A 278 -16.12 -9.89 -9.06
N TYR A 279 -17.28 -9.49 -8.52
CA TYR A 279 -17.51 -8.16 -7.98
C TYR A 279 -17.08 -8.07 -6.51
N PRO A 280 -16.60 -6.90 -6.05
CA PRO A 280 -16.44 -6.65 -4.63
C PRO A 280 -17.76 -6.82 -3.85
N ALA A 281 -17.59 -7.15 -2.58
CA ALA A 281 -18.61 -7.37 -1.56
C ALA A 281 -19.73 -6.30 -1.48
N ALA A 282 -20.96 -6.63 -1.89
CA ALA A 282 -22.10 -5.72 -1.71
C ALA A 282 -22.57 -5.61 -0.23
N ASP A 283 -22.29 -6.62 0.59
CA ASP A 283 -22.40 -6.57 2.05
C ASP A 283 -21.00 -6.57 2.66
N PRO A 284 -20.54 -5.44 3.22
CA PRO A 284 -19.24 -5.38 3.86
C PRO A 284 -19.13 -6.28 5.10
N LYS A 285 -20.26 -6.67 5.72
CA LYS A 285 -20.28 -7.52 6.92
C LYS A 285 -20.29 -9.02 6.61
N ALA A 286 -20.44 -9.40 5.34
CA ALA A 286 -20.28 -10.79 4.96
C ALA A 286 -18.81 -11.15 5.20
N GLU A 287 -18.53 -11.80 6.33
CA GLU A 287 -17.34 -12.61 6.48
C GLU A 287 -17.46 -13.71 5.43
N TYR A 288 -16.66 -13.61 4.38
CA TYR A 288 -16.73 -14.56 3.29
C TYR A 288 -16.05 -15.86 3.72
N ASN A 289 -16.84 -16.91 3.90
CA ASN A 289 -16.37 -18.13 4.56
C ASN A 289 -15.62 -19.10 3.64
N SER A 290 -15.56 -18.87 2.32
CA SER A 290 -14.69 -19.61 1.39
C SER A 290 -14.68 -19.01 -0.03
N VAL A 291 -13.67 -19.38 -0.83
CA VAL A 291 -13.58 -19.11 -2.29
C VAL A 291 -14.73 -19.79 -3.06
N GLU A 292 -15.34 -20.83 -2.50
CA GLU A 292 -16.45 -21.58 -3.10
C GLU A 292 -17.79 -20.83 -3.00
N ASP A 293 -17.98 -19.96 -1.99
CA ASP A 293 -19.19 -19.13 -1.88
C ASP A 293 -19.31 -18.12 -3.03
N MET A 294 -18.19 -17.61 -3.57
CA MET A 294 -18.18 -16.75 -4.76
C MET A 294 -18.43 -17.54 -6.05
N ASN A 295 -17.84 -18.72 -6.19
CA ASN A 295 -17.95 -19.56 -7.39
C ASN A 295 -19.23 -20.42 -7.45
N SER A 296 -20.00 -20.48 -6.35
CA SER A 296 -21.36 -21.07 -6.33
C SER A 296 -22.35 -20.30 -7.22
N ARG A 297 -21.98 -19.11 -7.69
CA ARG A 297 -22.59 -18.41 -8.81
C ARG A 297 -21.68 -18.45 -10.04
N GLN A 298 -21.76 -19.59 -10.74
CA GLN A 298 -21.29 -19.87 -12.11
C GLN A 298 -19.76 -19.95 -12.36
N TYR A 299 -19.28 -21.19 -12.38
CA TYR A 299 -18.84 -21.95 -13.57
C TYR A 299 -17.56 -22.75 -13.31
N GLN A 300 -17.66 -24.03 -13.68
CA GLN A 300 -16.67 -25.09 -13.56
C GLN A 300 -15.69 -25.02 -14.74
N SER A 301 -14.39 -25.16 -14.48
CA SER A 301 -13.57 -26.20 -15.11
C SER A 301 -12.15 -26.19 -14.56
N ARG A 302 -11.65 -27.40 -14.32
CA ARG A 302 -10.30 -27.78 -13.87
C ARG A 302 -9.26 -27.70 -15.00
N ASP A 303 -8.01 -27.89 -14.57
CA ASP A 303 -6.76 -28.20 -15.29
C ASP A 303 -5.86 -26.96 -15.47
N SER A 304 -4.59 -26.91 -15.06
CA SER A 304 -3.65 -27.94 -14.59
C SER A 304 -2.46 -27.24 -13.91
N MET A 305 -1.93 -27.85 -12.85
CA MET A 305 -0.62 -27.55 -12.25
C MET A 305 0.51 -27.96 -13.20
N ASP A 306 1.49 -27.07 -13.39
CA ASP A 306 2.93 -27.37 -13.45
C ASP A 306 3.70 -26.12 -13.93
N TRP A 307 4.39 -25.42 -13.03
CA TRP A 307 5.67 -24.74 -13.30
C TRP A 307 6.24 -24.10 -12.02
N LEU A 308 7.31 -24.67 -11.48
CA LEU A 308 8.20 -24.03 -10.50
C LEU A 308 9.59 -24.00 -11.12
N SER A 309 9.98 -22.88 -11.71
CA SER A 309 11.39 -22.43 -11.82
C SER A 309 11.49 -21.17 -12.67
N GLY A 310 11.94 -20.07 -12.06
CA GLY A 310 12.45 -18.90 -12.76
C GLY A 310 11.76 -17.59 -12.38
N ALA A 311 12.61 -16.59 -12.09
CA ALA A 311 12.30 -15.16 -11.99
C ALA A 311 11.66 -14.63 -10.70
N MET A 312 12.50 -14.43 -9.68
CA MET A 312 12.40 -13.25 -8.81
C MET A 312 13.75 -12.53 -8.80
N SER A 313 13.90 -11.55 -9.68
CA SER A 313 14.99 -10.57 -9.65
C SER A 313 14.41 -9.21 -9.98
N GLY A 314 14.34 -8.30 -9.01
CA GLY A 314 14.14 -6.88 -9.30
C GLY A 314 13.34 -6.06 -8.29
N THR A 315 12.44 -6.66 -7.50
CA THR A 315 11.75 -5.90 -6.46
C THR A 315 12.56 -5.95 -5.16
N SER A 316 13.15 -4.82 -4.77
CA SER A 316 13.55 -4.64 -3.39
C SER A 316 12.34 -4.94 -2.53
N LYS A 317 12.40 -6.01 -1.72
CA LYS A 317 11.41 -6.25 -0.67
C LYS A 317 11.22 -4.92 0.06
N PRO A 318 10.00 -4.37 0.21
CA PRO A 318 9.81 -3.25 1.11
C PRO A 318 10.28 -3.74 2.48
N ALA A 319 11.46 -3.26 2.88
CA ALA A 319 12.05 -3.61 4.13
C ALA A 319 11.32 -2.79 5.19
N THR A 320 10.50 -3.47 5.98
CA THR A 320 10.38 -3.13 7.38
C THR A 320 11.07 -4.24 8.17
N LYS A 321 12.36 -4.47 7.91
CA LYS A 321 13.14 -5.53 8.59
C LYS A 321 12.99 -5.41 10.11
N LYS A 322 12.97 -4.18 10.64
CA LYS A 322 12.69 -3.94 12.07
C LYS A 322 11.25 -4.21 12.51
N VAL A 323 10.23 -3.89 11.72
CA VAL A 323 8.83 -4.17 12.08
C VAL A 323 8.59 -5.68 12.12
N VAL A 324 9.12 -6.43 11.15
CA VAL A 324 9.10 -7.90 11.13
C VAL A 324 9.90 -8.48 12.31
N GLN A 325 11.07 -7.93 12.63
CA GLN A 325 11.85 -8.34 13.81
C GLN A 325 11.15 -8.02 15.15
N LEU A 326 10.38 -6.92 15.23
CA LEU A 326 9.54 -6.57 16.37
C LEU A 326 8.39 -7.57 16.52
N ALA A 327 7.77 -7.98 15.40
CA ALA A 327 6.77 -9.05 15.38
C ALA A 327 7.34 -10.37 15.92
N ASP A 328 8.53 -10.77 15.47
CA ASP A 328 9.21 -11.99 15.93
C ASP A 328 9.58 -11.93 17.43
N LYS A 329 10.04 -10.79 17.93
CA LYS A 329 10.30 -10.58 19.36
C LYS A 329 9.01 -10.68 20.19
N LYS A 330 7.88 -10.17 19.69
CA LYS A 330 6.57 -10.29 20.34
C LYS A 330 6.06 -11.75 20.31
N LYS A 331 6.26 -12.49 19.22
CA LYS A 331 5.96 -13.93 19.11
C LYS A 331 6.69 -14.75 20.16
N LYS A 332 8.00 -14.52 20.33
CA LYS A 332 8.81 -15.16 21.39
C LYS A 332 8.31 -14.81 22.80
N ARG A 333 7.90 -13.55 23.04
CA ARG A 333 7.32 -13.13 24.34
C ARG A 333 5.93 -13.73 24.61
N LYS A 334 5.05 -13.83 23.62
CA LYS A 334 3.72 -14.48 23.75
C LYS A 334 3.87 -15.98 24.02
N GLN A 335 4.73 -16.67 23.28
CA GLN A 335 5.03 -18.09 23.47
C GLN A 335 5.63 -18.37 24.86
N ALA A 336 6.58 -17.54 25.32
CA ALA A 336 7.15 -17.64 26.66
C ALA A 336 6.10 -17.41 27.79
N LYS A 337 5.15 -16.49 27.60
CA LYS A 337 4.04 -16.26 28.54
C LYS A 337 3.06 -17.43 28.57
N GLN A 338 2.73 -18.04 27.43
CA GLN A 338 1.87 -19.23 27.36
C GLN A 338 2.55 -20.46 27.97
N ALA A 339 3.86 -20.66 27.74
CA ALA A 339 4.63 -21.73 28.35
C ALA A 339 4.68 -21.60 29.89
N ARG A 340 4.86 -20.37 30.42
CA ARG A 340 4.82 -20.08 31.87
C ARG A 340 3.44 -20.25 32.50
N LYS A 341 2.35 -20.06 31.75
CA LYS A 341 0.99 -20.36 32.24
C LYS A 341 0.74 -21.87 32.30
N ARG A 342 1.21 -22.63 31.31
CA ARG A 342 1.10 -24.10 31.27
C ARG A 342 1.97 -24.81 32.31
N SER A 343 3.08 -24.21 32.73
CA SER A 343 3.94 -24.76 33.79
C SER A 343 3.46 -24.45 35.22
N LYS A 344 2.44 -23.59 35.37
CA LYS A 344 1.82 -23.24 36.67
C LYS A 344 0.47 -23.94 36.89
N SER A 345 -0.01 -24.70 35.91
CA SER A 345 -1.25 -25.49 35.98
C SER A 345 -1.00 -27.00 36.05
N LYS A 346 0.24 -27.40 36.31
CA LYS A 346 0.68 -28.72 36.76
C LYS A 346 1.33 -28.52 38.12
#